data_AF-A0A3E0VUM0-F1
#
_entry.id   AF-A0A3E0VUM0-F1
#
_cell.length_a   1.000
_cell.length_b   1.000
_cell.length_c   1.000
_cell.angle_alpha   90.00
_cell.angle_beta   90.00
_cell.angle_gamma   90.00
#
_symmetry.space_group_name_H-M   'P 1'
#
loop_
_entity.id
_entity.type
_entity.pdbx_description
1 polymer ?
#
loop_
_entity_poly.entity_id
_entity_poly.type
_entity_poly.pdbx_seq_one_letter_code
_entity_poly.pdbx_strand_id
1 'polypeptide(L)'
;MGARWVGLVMKAPIVFIIAVCGLVGVAAIPAFSLDLNLPTSGQQPADTTNRQAYDLLAEGFGPGFNGPLIVVADITQSTDIQGVLTKIGDELRTVPGVAVVGQGIPDPTVDTAIFQVIPTTAPDSPETKTLVHDLRAVNDTITADLGTPIAVTGQTAVAVDISDLLTAALLPFGILVVGLSIVLLAMVFRSIAVPIKAAVGFLFSVGASFGVTVAVFQWGWGADLLNIATTGPLISFLPILLMAILFGLAMDYEVFLVSGMREEFVKTKDARRAIRVGFVQGARVVTAAALIMFFVFFAFVPEGTGAIKQIALALAVGVFVDAFLVRMTLVPAVMTLLGATAWKLPRSLSRILPNVDVEGEGLREHIASAAWASRHTDDIISAEDLRIGGVENTIDLSLTEGAVLVISGDTTSRRLVGATLAGRLHPESGELQVLGFTVPSEAGALSRCVTLVDLASGRTDVSSSVGSALRDRLRYARPLFRRGASASEVDHRVADIDRALSRFPGEPPLSAETALGSLTPLATALVLTALGLADGGALLVLDTGDAGSPLADTSDFVNALADLVPAGMTLVLGLPTVPVFGVARQAAAGSVAASASASAPASARPLVTLELSTPARHEGILR
;
A
#
# COMPACT_ATOMS: atom_id res chain seq x y z
N MET A 1 22.80 -22.87 -4.57
CA MET A 1 23.72 -21.72 -4.73
C MET A 1 23.20 -20.46 -4.02
N GLY A 2 21.94 -20.04 -4.25
CA GLY A 2 21.35 -18.85 -3.59
C GLY A 2 21.47 -18.82 -2.05
N ALA A 3 21.21 -19.94 -1.37
CA ALA A 3 21.36 -20.03 0.10
C ALA A 3 22.80 -19.78 0.61
N ARG A 4 23.81 -20.21 -0.16
CA ARG A 4 25.23 -19.98 0.18
C ARG A 4 25.61 -18.51 -0.06
N TRP A 5 25.13 -17.93 -1.16
CA TRP A 5 25.36 -16.52 -1.50
C TRP A 5 24.75 -15.58 -0.45
N VAL A 6 23.44 -15.71 -0.17
CA VAL A 6 22.77 -14.87 0.83
C VAL A 6 23.41 -15.07 2.21
N GLY A 7 23.79 -16.30 2.57
CA GLY A 7 24.49 -16.58 3.82
C GLY A 7 25.85 -15.88 3.93
N LEU A 8 26.58 -15.71 2.82
CA LEU A 8 27.83 -14.95 2.77
C LEU A 8 27.57 -13.44 2.95
N VAL A 9 26.61 -12.90 2.20
CA VAL A 9 26.23 -11.48 2.26
C VAL A 9 25.78 -11.09 3.67
N MET A 10 24.95 -11.94 4.30
CA MET A 10 24.45 -11.72 5.66
C MET A 10 25.54 -11.77 6.75
N LYS A 11 26.69 -12.43 6.50
CA LYS A 11 27.80 -12.47 7.47
C LYS A 11 28.58 -11.17 7.51
N ALA A 12 28.66 -10.44 6.40
CA ALA A 12 29.42 -9.21 6.27
C ALA A 12 28.64 -8.12 5.48
N PRO A 13 27.43 -7.73 5.94
CA PRO A 13 26.54 -6.88 5.15
C PRO A 13 27.15 -5.52 4.80
N ILE A 14 27.90 -4.91 5.72
CA ILE A 14 28.55 -3.60 5.50
C ILE A 14 29.58 -3.66 4.38
N VAL A 15 30.38 -4.74 4.31
CA VAL A 15 31.40 -4.91 3.28
C VAL A 15 30.75 -4.99 1.90
N PHE A 16 29.67 -5.76 1.76
CA PHE A 16 28.95 -5.88 0.50
C PHE A 16 28.23 -4.58 0.11
N ILE A 17 27.66 -3.84 1.07
CA ILE A 17 27.06 -2.52 0.80
C ILE A 17 28.11 -1.57 0.24
N ILE A 18 29.26 -1.43 0.91
CA ILE A 18 30.34 -0.53 0.47
C ILE A 18 30.89 -0.98 -0.88
N ALA A 19 31.10 -2.27 -1.08
CA ALA A 19 31.61 -2.81 -2.35
C ALA A 19 30.65 -2.54 -3.51
N VAL A 20 29.35 -2.79 -3.33
CA VAL A 20 28.34 -2.54 -4.37
C VAL A 20 28.18 -1.05 -4.62
N CYS A 21 27.98 -0.23 -3.58
CA CYS A 21 27.86 1.22 -3.75
C CYS A 21 29.12 1.85 -4.37
N GLY A 22 30.31 1.36 -4.02
CA GLY A 22 31.57 1.79 -4.61
C GLY A 22 31.68 1.40 -6.08
N LEU A 23 31.45 0.12 -6.41
CA LEU A 23 31.53 -0.38 -7.79
C LEU A 23 30.51 0.32 -8.70
N VAL A 24 29.24 0.36 -8.28
CA VAL A 24 28.15 0.97 -9.05
C VAL A 24 28.31 2.49 -9.09
N GLY A 25 28.76 3.11 -8.00
CA GLY A 25 29.07 4.54 -7.95
C GLY A 25 30.17 4.93 -8.93
N VAL A 26 31.26 4.15 -9.00
CA VAL A 26 32.33 4.37 -10.00
C VAL A 26 31.80 4.17 -11.42
N ALA A 27 31.02 3.12 -11.66
CA ALA A 27 30.40 2.88 -12.96
C ALA A 27 29.43 4.00 -13.40
N ALA A 28 28.86 4.75 -12.44
CA ALA A 28 27.97 5.87 -12.70
C ALA A 28 28.69 7.20 -12.96
N ILE A 29 30.00 7.33 -12.67
CA ILE A 29 30.75 8.60 -12.86
C ILE A 29 30.63 9.15 -14.30
N PRO A 30 30.75 8.35 -15.37
CA PRO A 30 30.64 8.89 -16.72
C PRO A 30 29.26 9.47 -17.03
N ALA A 31 28.21 9.13 -16.27
CA ALA A 31 26.87 9.67 -16.49
C ALA A 31 26.81 11.19 -16.30
N PHE A 32 27.77 11.80 -15.59
CA PHE A 32 27.88 13.26 -15.47
C PHE A 32 28.33 13.94 -16.76
N SER A 33 28.88 13.20 -17.71
CA SER A 33 29.26 13.68 -19.04
C SER A 33 28.17 13.46 -20.09
N LEU A 34 26.96 13.10 -19.67
CA LEU A 34 25.86 12.73 -20.57
C LEU A 34 25.52 13.87 -21.55
N ASP A 35 25.92 13.68 -22.80
CA ASP A 35 25.46 14.49 -23.93
C ASP A 35 24.32 13.82 -24.72
N LEU A 36 23.30 14.59 -25.07
CA LEU A 36 22.05 14.10 -25.67
C LEU A 36 21.74 14.82 -26.99
N ASN A 37 21.49 14.05 -28.03
CA ASN A 37 21.11 14.58 -29.33
C ASN A 37 20.13 13.68 -30.08
N LEU A 38 19.47 14.23 -31.11
CA LEU A 38 18.68 13.43 -32.04
C LEU A 38 19.60 12.73 -33.06
N PRO A 39 19.24 11.54 -33.55
CA PRO A 39 20.06 10.80 -34.50
C PRO A 39 20.23 11.56 -35.81
N THR A 40 21.46 11.59 -36.34
CA THR A 40 21.78 12.13 -37.66
C THR A 40 22.35 11.04 -38.57
N SER A 41 22.43 11.32 -39.87
CA SER A 41 23.10 10.42 -40.83
C SER A 41 24.57 10.18 -40.51
N GLY A 42 25.21 11.07 -39.73
CA GLY A 42 26.61 10.91 -39.30
C GLY A 42 26.84 9.76 -38.31
N GLN A 43 25.78 9.23 -37.70
CA GLN A 43 25.83 8.11 -36.77
C GLN A 43 25.50 6.76 -37.43
N GLN A 44 25.25 6.74 -38.75
CA GLN A 44 25.01 5.51 -39.49
C GLN A 44 26.33 4.79 -39.84
N PRO A 45 26.31 3.47 -40.09
CA PRO A 45 27.48 2.73 -40.54
C PRO A 45 28.10 3.32 -41.83
N ALA A 46 29.43 3.28 -41.93
CA ALA A 46 30.21 3.92 -43.00
C ALA A 46 29.93 3.40 -44.42
N ASP A 47 29.42 2.17 -44.52
CA ASP A 47 29.04 1.52 -45.78
C ASP A 47 27.67 1.96 -46.30
N THR A 48 26.87 2.67 -45.49
CA THR A 48 25.55 3.14 -45.91
C THR A 48 25.62 4.37 -46.82
N THR A 49 24.71 4.45 -47.80
CA THR A 49 24.62 5.59 -48.73
C THR A 49 24.34 6.91 -48.01
N ASN A 50 23.54 6.89 -46.94
CA ASN A 50 23.24 8.08 -46.13
C ASN A 50 24.48 8.63 -45.43
N ARG A 51 25.31 7.75 -44.85
CA ARG A 51 26.56 8.15 -44.20
C ARG A 51 27.56 8.71 -45.21
N GLN A 52 27.71 8.04 -46.36
CA GLN A 52 28.58 8.53 -47.44
C GLN A 52 28.14 9.90 -47.97
N ALA A 53 26.84 10.12 -48.16
CA ALA A 53 26.32 11.42 -48.57
C ALA A 53 26.59 12.51 -47.52
N TYR A 54 26.41 12.19 -46.23
CA TYR A 54 26.73 13.11 -45.13
C TYR A 54 28.21 13.49 -45.11
N ASP A 55 29.10 12.51 -45.26
CA ASP A 55 30.55 12.72 -45.22
C ASP A 55 31.01 13.54 -46.44
N LEU A 56 30.50 13.25 -47.64
CA LEU A 56 30.79 14.02 -48.86
C LEU A 56 30.31 15.48 -48.76
N LEU A 57 29.15 15.73 -48.16
CA LEU A 57 28.67 17.09 -47.91
C LEU A 57 29.56 17.83 -46.91
N ALA A 58 30.00 17.16 -45.84
CA ALA A 58 30.91 17.72 -44.85
C ALA A 58 32.29 18.04 -45.46
N GLU A 59 32.84 17.15 -46.28
CA GLU A 59 34.12 17.34 -46.97
C GLU A 59 34.05 18.49 -48.00
N GLY A 60 32.97 18.56 -48.78
CA GLY A 60 32.83 19.55 -49.85
C GLY A 60 32.46 20.95 -49.38
N PHE A 61 31.62 21.06 -48.35
CA PHE A 61 30.99 22.33 -47.95
C PHE A 61 31.20 22.69 -46.47
N GLY A 62 31.89 21.84 -45.70
CA GLY A 62 32.10 21.98 -44.26
C GLY A 62 31.04 21.23 -43.43
N PRO A 63 31.36 20.83 -42.19
CA PRO A 63 30.51 19.93 -41.41
C PRO A 63 29.15 20.53 -41.03
N GLY A 64 29.06 21.84 -40.82
CA GLY A 64 27.78 22.52 -40.52
C GLY A 64 26.82 22.61 -41.70
N PHE A 65 27.27 22.31 -42.92
CA PHE A 65 26.39 22.26 -44.09
C PHE A 65 25.33 21.15 -43.98
N ASN A 66 25.61 20.10 -43.21
CA ASN A 66 24.67 19.02 -42.95
C ASN A 66 23.50 19.42 -42.03
N GLY A 67 23.51 20.61 -41.44
CA GLY A 67 22.45 21.08 -40.56
C GLY A 67 22.39 22.59 -40.43
N PRO A 68 22.03 23.31 -41.51
CA PRO A 68 21.88 24.76 -41.47
C PRO A 68 20.78 25.17 -40.50
N LEU A 69 20.99 26.31 -39.86
CA LEU A 69 20.03 27.00 -39.03
C LEU A 69 19.25 28.02 -39.88
N ILE A 70 18.01 28.26 -39.50
CA ILE A 70 17.14 29.26 -40.14
C ILE A 70 16.82 30.31 -39.09
N VAL A 71 17.13 31.57 -39.36
CA VAL A 71 16.69 32.69 -38.52
C VAL A 71 15.56 33.39 -39.24
N VAL A 72 14.41 33.49 -38.60
CA VAL A 72 13.24 34.22 -39.08
C VAL A 72 13.21 35.56 -38.38
N ALA A 73 13.07 36.65 -39.12
CA ALA A 73 12.93 38.00 -38.59
C ALA A 73 11.52 38.55 -38.91
N ASP A 74 10.88 39.19 -37.94
CA ASP A 74 9.62 39.92 -38.11
C ASP A 74 9.90 41.36 -38.51
N ILE A 75 9.70 41.67 -39.80
CA ILE A 75 10.02 42.97 -40.38
C ILE A 75 8.80 43.89 -40.48
N THR A 76 7.65 43.54 -39.87
CA THR A 76 6.40 44.30 -39.96
C THR A 76 6.51 45.73 -39.44
N GLN A 77 7.43 45.98 -38.50
CA GLN A 77 7.63 47.29 -37.88
C GLN A 77 8.68 48.14 -38.61
N SER A 78 9.31 47.63 -39.67
CA SER A 78 10.38 48.33 -40.39
C SER A 78 9.88 49.00 -41.67
N THR A 79 10.28 50.25 -41.87
CA THR A 79 10.11 50.98 -43.13
C THR A 79 11.35 50.92 -44.03
N ASP A 80 12.48 50.47 -43.49
CA ASP A 80 13.75 50.24 -44.20
C ASP A 80 14.13 48.76 -44.12
N ILE A 81 13.46 47.95 -44.94
CA ILE A 81 13.62 46.49 -44.94
C ILE A 81 15.06 46.11 -45.27
N GLN A 82 15.66 46.69 -46.30
CA GLN A 82 17.01 46.31 -46.74
C GLN A 82 18.08 46.71 -45.71
N GLY A 83 17.95 47.89 -45.10
CA GLY A 83 18.85 48.32 -44.04
C GLY A 83 18.75 47.45 -42.79
N VAL A 84 17.53 47.11 -42.36
CA VAL A 84 17.30 46.21 -41.22
C VAL A 84 17.85 44.81 -41.50
N LEU A 85 17.57 44.23 -42.68
CA LEU A 85 18.09 42.91 -43.03
C LEU A 85 19.61 42.86 -43.10
N THR A 86 20.25 43.93 -43.58
CA THR A 86 21.72 44.04 -43.61
C THR A 86 22.28 44.04 -42.19
N LYS A 87 21.73 44.88 -41.29
CA LYS A 87 22.17 44.96 -39.90
C LYS A 87 21.97 43.66 -39.13
N ILE A 88 20.83 43.00 -39.30
CA ILE A 88 20.58 41.66 -38.71
C ILE A 88 21.62 40.67 -39.22
N GLY A 89 21.86 40.63 -40.53
CA GLY A 89 22.87 39.75 -41.12
C GLY A 89 24.27 40.01 -40.57
N ASP A 90 24.65 41.27 -40.35
CA ASP A 90 25.95 41.64 -39.78
C ASP A 90 26.07 41.23 -38.30
N GLU A 91 25.02 41.43 -37.51
CA GLU A 91 24.98 41.00 -36.11
C GLU A 91 25.12 39.46 -36.01
N LEU A 92 24.37 38.71 -36.82
CA LEU A 92 24.44 37.24 -36.86
C LEU A 92 25.85 36.74 -37.24
N ARG A 93 26.61 37.48 -38.05
CA ARG A 93 28.00 37.14 -38.41
C ARG A 93 28.99 37.31 -37.26
N THR A 94 28.66 38.13 -36.26
CA THR A 94 29.52 38.33 -35.09
C THR A 94 29.45 37.17 -34.09
N VAL A 95 28.41 36.34 -34.19
CA VAL A 95 28.19 35.22 -33.27
C VAL A 95 29.26 34.14 -33.47
N PRO A 96 30.02 33.78 -32.42
CA PRO A 96 31.03 32.73 -32.51
C PRO A 96 30.43 31.41 -32.99
N GLY A 97 31.12 30.71 -33.91
CA GLY A 97 30.66 29.43 -34.43
C GLY A 97 29.83 29.51 -35.71
N VAL A 98 29.46 30.70 -36.18
CA VAL A 98 28.85 30.92 -37.50
C VAL A 98 29.92 30.90 -38.59
N ALA A 99 29.74 30.05 -39.61
CA ALA A 99 30.62 30.01 -40.78
C ALA A 99 30.12 30.94 -41.90
N VAL A 100 28.82 30.89 -42.19
CA VAL A 100 28.19 31.67 -43.27
C VAL A 100 26.82 32.16 -42.83
N VAL A 101 26.51 33.42 -43.14
CA VAL A 101 25.16 33.98 -43.04
C VAL A 101 24.70 34.38 -44.44
N GLY A 102 23.69 33.70 -44.95
CA GLY A 102 23.01 34.01 -46.20
C GLY A 102 22.34 35.39 -46.15
N GLN A 103 22.02 35.94 -47.32
CA GLN A 103 21.26 37.19 -47.38
C GLN A 103 19.85 36.97 -46.83
N GLY A 104 19.33 37.97 -46.11
CA GLY A 104 17.94 37.95 -45.63
C GLY A 104 16.99 38.02 -46.81
N ILE A 105 16.14 37.00 -46.96
CA ILE A 105 15.15 36.94 -48.03
C ILE A 105 13.77 37.26 -47.43
N PRO A 106 13.18 38.43 -47.73
CA PRO A 106 11.83 38.75 -47.29
C PRO A 106 10.81 37.88 -48.01
N ASP A 107 9.71 37.59 -47.34
CA ASP A 107 8.57 36.91 -47.92
C ASP A 107 7.76 37.85 -48.84
N PRO A 108 6.86 37.31 -49.69
CA PRO A 108 6.12 38.15 -50.63
C PRO A 108 5.23 39.22 -50.01
N THR A 109 4.77 39.02 -48.76
CA THR A 109 3.98 40.03 -48.03
C THR A 109 4.84 41.03 -47.27
N VAL A 110 6.15 40.76 -47.15
CA VAL A 110 7.14 41.62 -46.49
C VAL A 110 6.84 41.79 -45.00
N ASP A 111 6.27 40.75 -44.41
CA ASP A 111 6.00 40.66 -42.97
C ASP A 111 7.16 39.92 -42.27
N THR A 112 7.80 38.98 -42.97
CA THR A 112 8.90 38.19 -42.41
C THR A 112 10.07 38.07 -43.38
N ALA A 113 11.26 37.77 -42.85
CA ALA A 113 12.42 37.43 -43.66
C ALA A 113 13.16 36.23 -43.07
N ILE A 114 13.80 35.45 -43.93
CA ILE A 114 14.59 34.30 -43.53
C ILE A 114 16.08 34.52 -43.82
N PHE A 115 16.93 34.13 -42.88
CA PHE A 115 18.37 34.02 -43.04
C PHE A 115 18.76 32.56 -42.88
N GLN A 116 19.55 32.05 -43.81
CA GLN A 116 20.19 30.75 -43.66
C GLN A 116 21.55 30.93 -42.99
N VAL A 117 21.75 30.33 -41.83
CA VAL A 117 23.00 30.39 -41.06
C VAL A 117 23.64 29.01 -41.08
N ILE A 118 24.88 28.93 -41.56
CA ILE A 118 25.64 27.67 -41.61
C ILE A 118 26.63 27.67 -40.45
N PRO A 119 26.54 26.71 -39.51
CA PRO A 119 27.52 26.54 -38.44
C PRO A 119 28.91 26.14 -38.95
N THR A 120 29.93 26.36 -38.13
CA THR A 120 31.29 25.84 -38.36
C THR A 120 31.43 24.35 -38.03
N THR A 121 30.55 23.81 -37.19
CA THR A 121 30.59 22.45 -36.64
C THR A 121 29.37 21.63 -37.04
N ALA A 122 29.43 20.30 -36.84
CA ALA A 122 28.35 19.38 -37.21
C ALA A 122 27.04 19.66 -36.43
N PRO A 123 25.86 19.33 -36.97
CA PRO A 123 24.58 19.54 -36.29
C PRO A 123 24.45 18.84 -34.94
N ASP A 124 25.15 17.72 -34.75
CA ASP A 124 25.11 16.94 -33.52
C ASP A 124 26.21 17.28 -32.50
N SER A 125 27.02 18.31 -32.78
CA SER A 125 28.10 18.75 -31.89
C SER A 125 27.61 19.63 -30.73
N PRO A 126 28.26 19.55 -29.55
CA PRO A 126 27.98 20.47 -28.44
C PRO A 126 28.15 21.94 -28.81
N GLU A 127 29.11 22.27 -29.66
CA GLU A 127 29.39 23.64 -30.11
C GLU A 127 28.22 24.21 -30.93
N THR A 128 27.61 23.42 -31.81
CA THR A 128 26.42 23.85 -32.56
C THR A 128 25.22 24.06 -31.65
N LYS A 129 25.09 23.27 -30.59
CA LYS A 129 24.04 23.47 -29.58
C LYS A 129 24.23 24.81 -28.86
N THR A 130 25.44 25.13 -28.42
CA THR A 130 25.77 26.45 -27.85
C THR A 130 25.50 27.57 -28.85
N LEU A 131 25.88 27.41 -30.12
CA LEU A 131 25.58 28.39 -31.17
C LEU A 131 24.07 28.66 -31.32
N VAL A 132 23.20 27.64 -31.26
CA VAL A 132 21.74 27.84 -31.31
C VAL A 132 21.27 28.70 -30.14
N HIS A 133 21.80 28.50 -28.95
CA HIS A 133 21.49 29.33 -27.77
C HIS A 133 22.02 30.76 -27.93
N ASP A 134 23.24 30.93 -28.43
CA ASP A 134 23.87 32.23 -28.62
C ASP A 134 23.12 33.06 -29.68
N LEU A 135 22.74 32.44 -30.80
CA LEU A 135 21.91 33.09 -31.84
C LEU A 135 20.55 33.55 -31.29
N ARG A 136 19.98 32.82 -30.33
CA ARG A 136 18.74 33.23 -29.65
C ARG A 136 18.96 34.35 -28.65
N ALA A 137 20.10 34.37 -27.96
CA ALA A 137 20.44 35.44 -27.02
C ALA A 137 20.61 36.79 -27.73
N VAL A 138 21.05 36.79 -28.99
CA VAL A 138 21.16 37.99 -29.84
C VAL A 138 19.78 38.62 -30.15
N ASN A 139 18.69 37.86 -30.03
CA ASN A 139 17.34 38.38 -30.22
C ASN A 139 17.04 39.62 -29.37
N ASP A 140 17.50 39.65 -28.12
CA ASP A 140 17.21 40.75 -27.21
C ASP A 140 17.87 42.06 -27.70
N THR A 141 19.12 41.97 -28.17
CA THR A 141 19.86 43.09 -28.76
C THR A 141 19.18 43.57 -30.05
N ILE A 142 18.90 42.65 -30.98
CA ILE A 142 18.28 42.98 -32.27
C ILE A 142 16.88 43.60 -32.08
N THR A 143 16.09 43.05 -31.15
CA THR A 143 14.75 43.58 -30.86
C THR A 143 14.84 44.98 -30.26
N ALA A 144 15.80 45.23 -29.37
CA ALA A 144 15.99 46.55 -28.75
C ALA A 144 16.46 47.61 -29.75
N ASP A 145 17.41 47.25 -30.63
CA ASP A 145 18.05 48.21 -31.55
C ASP A 145 17.23 48.44 -32.83
N LEU A 146 16.55 47.41 -33.33
CA LEU A 146 15.89 47.42 -34.64
C LEU A 146 14.37 47.23 -34.56
N GLY A 147 13.80 47.00 -33.37
CA GLY A 147 12.36 46.77 -33.18
C GLY A 147 11.83 45.53 -33.91
N THR A 148 12.71 44.62 -34.29
CA THR A 148 12.44 43.46 -35.17
C THR A 148 12.79 42.18 -34.41
N PRO A 149 11.83 41.47 -33.81
CA PRO A 149 12.13 40.21 -33.14
C PRO A 149 12.56 39.13 -34.13
N ILE A 150 13.47 38.25 -33.69
CA ILE A 150 13.96 37.11 -34.45
C ILE A 150 13.69 35.79 -33.74
N ALA A 151 13.56 34.71 -34.52
CA ALA A 151 13.40 33.35 -34.03
C ALA A 151 14.36 32.41 -34.77
N VAL A 152 15.03 31.53 -34.02
CA VAL A 152 15.95 30.53 -34.58
C VAL A 152 15.24 29.19 -34.69
N THR A 153 15.15 28.67 -35.92
CA THR A 153 14.51 27.42 -36.31
C THR A 153 15.39 26.64 -37.31
N GLY A 154 14.81 25.65 -37.99
CA GLY A 154 15.53 24.67 -38.81
C GLY A 154 15.66 23.33 -38.10
N GLN A 155 15.97 22.28 -38.85
CA GLN A 155 16.01 20.90 -38.33
C GLN A 155 16.94 20.77 -37.11
N THR A 156 18.13 21.37 -37.17
CA THR A 156 19.10 21.34 -36.06
C THR A 156 18.60 22.10 -34.83
N ALA A 157 18.02 23.29 -35.01
CA ALA A 157 17.50 24.07 -33.88
C ALA A 157 16.31 23.37 -33.20
N VAL A 158 15.40 22.79 -33.98
CA VAL A 158 14.27 21.99 -33.47
C VAL A 158 14.78 20.73 -32.75
N ALA A 159 15.83 20.09 -33.25
CA ALA A 159 16.44 18.94 -32.59
C ALA A 159 17.07 19.30 -31.23
N VAL A 160 17.73 20.46 -31.17
CA VAL A 160 18.24 21.04 -29.91
C VAL A 160 17.09 21.32 -28.94
N ASP A 161 16.00 21.95 -29.39
CA ASP A 161 14.82 22.22 -28.56
C ASP A 161 14.20 20.96 -27.96
N ILE A 162 14.02 19.93 -28.79
CA ILE A 162 13.50 18.64 -28.33
C ILE A 162 14.46 18.04 -27.29
N SER A 163 15.76 18.10 -27.55
CA SER A 163 16.77 17.55 -26.64
C SER A 163 16.79 18.28 -25.30
N ASP A 164 16.66 19.62 -25.29
CA ASP A 164 16.58 20.43 -24.08
C ASP A 164 15.30 20.17 -23.30
N LEU A 165 14.16 20.08 -24.00
CA LEU A 165 12.88 19.75 -23.37
C LEU A 165 12.94 18.37 -22.69
N LEU A 166 13.49 17.37 -23.37
CA LEU A 166 13.65 16.01 -22.82
C LEU A 166 14.65 15.99 -21.65
N THR A 167 15.75 16.73 -21.76
CA THR A 167 16.75 16.87 -20.68
C THR A 167 16.15 17.52 -19.44
N ALA A 168 15.40 18.62 -19.61
CA ALA A 168 14.70 19.30 -18.54
C ALA A 168 13.61 18.41 -17.92
N ALA A 169 13.02 17.51 -18.70
CA ALA A 169 12.02 16.55 -18.24
C ALA A 169 12.60 15.37 -17.42
N LEU A 170 13.92 15.11 -17.47
CA LEU A 170 14.53 13.96 -16.78
C LEU A 170 14.31 14.00 -15.27
N LEU A 171 14.53 15.16 -14.65
CA LEU A 171 14.37 15.32 -13.21
C LEU A 171 12.91 15.19 -12.74
N PRO A 172 11.92 15.93 -13.31
CA PRO A 172 10.52 15.77 -12.90
C PRO A 172 9.99 14.36 -13.21
N PHE A 173 10.39 13.75 -14.32
CA PHE A 173 10.01 12.37 -14.63
C PHE A 173 10.63 11.38 -13.64
N GLY A 174 11.91 11.54 -13.29
CA GLY A 174 12.58 10.73 -12.28
C GLY A 174 11.93 10.85 -10.91
N ILE A 175 11.57 12.07 -10.48
CA ILE A 175 10.82 12.31 -9.23
C ILE A 175 9.47 11.60 -9.26
N LEU A 176 8.74 11.70 -10.38
CA LEU A 176 7.44 11.04 -10.53
C LEU A 176 7.57 9.53 -10.43
N VAL A 177 8.49 8.93 -11.18
CA VAL A 177 8.72 7.47 -11.22
C VAL A 177 9.16 6.96 -9.84
N VAL A 178 10.17 7.59 -9.23
CA VAL A 178 10.66 7.22 -7.90
C VAL A 178 9.58 7.42 -6.84
N GLY A 179 8.92 8.58 -6.85
CA GLY A 179 7.82 8.88 -5.94
C GLY A 179 6.69 7.85 -6.04
N LEU A 180 6.30 7.47 -7.26
CA LEU A 180 5.30 6.46 -7.50
C LEU A 180 5.75 5.07 -7.00
N SER A 181 7.01 4.64 -7.23
CA SER A 181 7.50 3.39 -6.62
C SER A 181 7.43 3.43 -5.10
N ILE A 182 7.82 4.55 -4.48
CA ILE A 182 7.82 4.65 -3.02
C ILE A 182 6.40 4.47 -2.49
N VAL A 183 5.43 5.15 -3.11
CA VAL A 183 4.02 5.05 -2.72
C VAL A 183 3.48 3.62 -2.93
N LEU A 184 3.71 3.03 -4.11
CA LEU A 184 3.22 1.69 -4.43
C LEU A 184 3.85 0.63 -3.50
N LEU A 185 5.18 0.63 -3.35
CA LEU A 185 5.86 -0.31 -2.45
C LEU A 185 5.48 -0.07 -0.98
N ALA A 186 5.28 1.18 -0.56
CA ALA A 186 4.84 1.47 0.81
C ALA A 186 3.45 0.91 1.07
N MET A 187 2.54 0.96 0.08
CA MET A 187 1.22 0.36 0.15
C MET A 187 1.30 -1.17 0.21
N VAL A 188 2.07 -1.78 -0.69
CA VAL A 188 2.24 -3.25 -0.75
C VAL A 188 2.89 -3.77 0.52
N PHE A 189 4.07 -3.26 0.88
CA PHE A 189 4.91 -3.80 1.96
C PHE A 189 4.59 -3.26 3.35
N ARG A 190 3.77 -2.22 3.44
CA ARG A 190 3.50 -1.48 4.69
C ARG A 190 4.79 -1.22 5.46
N SER A 191 5.80 -0.71 4.76
CA SER A 191 7.10 -0.32 5.30
C SER A 191 7.58 0.97 4.62
N ILE A 192 8.38 1.78 5.33
CA ILE A 192 9.06 2.96 4.76
C ILE A 192 10.48 2.61 4.29
N ALA A 193 11.18 1.77 5.03
CA ALA A 193 12.58 1.45 4.73
C ALA A 193 12.72 0.63 3.45
N VAL A 194 11.79 -0.31 3.20
CA VAL A 194 11.77 -1.17 2.01
C VAL A 194 11.62 -0.35 0.72
N PRO A 195 10.62 0.55 0.59
CA PRO A 195 10.49 1.42 -0.58
C PRO A 195 11.69 2.34 -0.80
N ILE A 196 12.22 2.95 0.26
CA ILE A 196 13.35 3.88 0.13
C ILE A 196 14.60 3.14 -0.37
N LYS A 197 14.92 1.97 0.19
CA LYS A 197 16.08 1.20 -0.32
C LYS A 197 15.90 0.77 -1.76
N ALA A 198 14.66 0.44 -2.17
CA ALA A 198 14.35 0.00 -3.53
C ALA A 198 14.52 1.17 -4.51
N ALA A 199 14.01 2.35 -4.16
CA ALA A 199 14.21 3.58 -4.92
C ALA A 199 15.70 3.94 -5.08
N VAL A 200 16.48 3.85 -3.99
CA VAL A 200 17.93 4.08 -4.04
C VAL A 200 18.63 3.05 -4.93
N GLY A 201 18.27 1.77 -4.80
CA GLY A 201 18.78 0.71 -5.67
C GLY A 201 18.47 0.94 -7.14
N PHE A 202 17.24 1.36 -7.46
CA PHE A 202 16.84 1.73 -8.81
C PHE A 202 17.68 2.88 -9.37
N LEU A 203 17.89 3.95 -8.60
CA LEU A 203 18.74 5.07 -9.01
C LEU A 203 20.18 4.65 -9.27
N PHE A 204 20.72 3.74 -8.46
CA PHE A 204 22.03 3.13 -8.68
C PHE A 204 22.10 2.37 -10.01
N SER A 205 21.07 1.57 -10.34
CA SER A 205 20.98 0.83 -11.61
C SER A 205 20.90 1.77 -12.82
N VAL A 206 20.06 2.81 -12.74
CA VAL A 206 19.93 3.83 -13.79
C VAL A 206 21.25 4.59 -13.97
N GLY A 207 21.87 5.03 -12.88
CA GLY A 207 23.14 5.76 -12.91
C GLY A 207 24.27 4.94 -13.53
N ALA A 208 24.44 3.68 -13.12
CA ALA A 208 25.46 2.83 -13.71
C ALA A 208 25.17 2.47 -15.17
N SER A 209 23.90 2.31 -15.54
CA SER A 209 23.51 2.12 -16.93
C SER A 209 23.91 3.32 -17.79
N PHE A 210 23.59 4.54 -17.37
CA PHE A 210 24.03 5.74 -18.08
C PHE A 210 25.54 5.85 -18.12
N GLY A 211 26.22 5.63 -17.00
CA GLY A 211 27.67 5.77 -16.95
C GLY A 211 28.40 4.76 -17.84
N VAL A 212 27.98 3.50 -17.87
CA VAL A 212 28.56 2.52 -18.81
C VAL A 212 28.23 2.88 -20.26
N THR A 213 27.01 3.33 -20.54
CA THR A 213 26.60 3.70 -21.90
C THR A 213 27.39 4.92 -22.39
N VAL A 214 27.59 5.93 -21.55
CA VAL A 214 28.41 7.11 -21.83
C VAL A 214 29.88 6.72 -22.01
N ALA A 215 30.44 5.89 -21.13
CA ALA A 215 31.82 5.42 -21.27
C ALA A 215 32.06 4.70 -22.60
N VAL A 216 31.10 3.87 -23.04
CA VAL A 216 31.22 3.10 -24.27
C VAL A 216 31.01 3.97 -25.51
N PHE A 217 29.93 4.76 -25.56
CA PHE A 217 29.52 5.46 -26.78
C PHE A 217 30.08 6.87 -26.92
N GLN A 218 30.30 7.59 -25.82
CA GLN A 218 30.85 8.96 -25.85
C GLN A 218 32.35 8.96 -25.61
N TRP A 219 32.85 8.20 -24.62
CA TRP A 219 34.29 8.12 -24.36
C TRP A 219 35.00 7.05 -25.20
N GLY A 220 34.25 6.19 -25.90
CA GLY A 220 34.80 5.20 -26.81
C GLY A 220 35.41 3.95 -26.15
N TRP A 221 35.11 3.69 -24.88
CA TRP A 221 35.64 2.52 -24.18
C TRP A 221 35.10 1.22 -24.79
N GLY A 222 35.99 0.39 -25.34
CA GLY A 222 35.60 -0.89 -25.94
C GLY A 222 34.77 -0.74 -27.23
N ALA A 223 34.83 0.43 -27.89
CA ALA A 223 34.12 0.70 -29.13
C ALA A 223 34.42 -0.34 -30.22
N ASP A 224 35.70 -0.70 -30.38
CA ASP A 224 36.15 -1.70 -31.35
C ASP A 224 35.60 -3.10 -31.05
N LEU A 225 35.57 -3.49 -29.77
CA LEU A 225 35.08 -4.81 -29.35
C LEU A 225 33.57 -4.98 -29.59
N LEU A 226 32.84 -3.87 -29.51
CA LEU A 226 31.39 -3.84 -29.67
C LEU A 226 30.95 -3.47 -31.09
N ASN A 227 31.85 -3.34 -32.06
CA ASN A 227 31.54 -2.90 -33.43
C ASN A 227 30.80 -1.54 -33.46
N ILE A 228 31.32 -0.53 -32.76
CA ILE A 228 30.79 0.83 -32.80
C ILE A 228 31.56 1.60 -33.87
N ALA A 229 30.88 1.98 -34.95
CA ALA A 229 31.52 2.65 -36.10
C ALA A 229 31.97 4.08 -35.79
N THR A 230 31.19 4.82 -34.98
CA THR A 230 31.46 6.21 -34.60
C THR A 230 30.99 6.45 -33.18
N THR A 231 31.84 7.06 -32.35
CA THR A 231 31.48 7.56 -31.02
C THR A 231 30.73 8.89 -31.15
N GLY A 232 29.76 9.15 -30.28
CA GLY A 232 28.93 10.35 -30.36
C GLY A 232 27.91 10.46 -29.24
N PRO A 233 27.07 11.50 -29.26
CA PRO A 233 26.04 11.72 -28.25
C PRO A 233 25.03 10.58 -28.20
N LEU A 234 24.37 10.44 -27.05
CA LEU A 234 23.29 9.46 -26.90
C LEU A 234 21.98 10.02 -27.44
N ILE A 235 21.09 9.14 -27.90
CA ILE A 235 19.76 9.55 -28.34
C ILE A 235 18.98 10.21 -27.19
N SER A 236 18.40 11.40 -27.43
CA SER A 236 17.70 12.19 -26.40
C SER A 236 16.53 11.45 -25.70
N PHE A 237 15.95 10.45 -26.34
CA PHE A 237 14.88 9.62 -25.76
C PHE A 237 15.39 8.51 -24.81
N LEU A 238 16.68 8.17 -24.87
CA LEU A 238 17.25 7.04 -24.12
C LEU A 238 17.01 7.17 -22.61
N PRO A 239 17.24 8.32 -21.95
CA PRO A 239 17.10 8.37 -20.50
C PRO A 239 15.68 8.14 -19.99
N ILE A 240 14.68 8.71 -20.69
CA ILE A 240 13.27 8.57 -20.32
C ILE A 240 12.82 7.11 -20.53
N LEU A 241 13.13 6.53 -21.70
CA LEU A 241 12.81 5.14 -22.00
C LEU A 241 13.49 4.19 -21.02
N LEU A 242 14.76 4.43 -20.71
CA LEU A 242 15.53 3.61 -19.78
C LEU A 242 14.92 3.64 -18.38
N MET A 243 14.63 4.84 -17.85
CA MET A 243 14.01 4.97 -16.54
C MET A 243 12.64 4.27 -16.51
N ALA A 244 11.81 4.45 -17.52
CA ALA A 244 10.48 3.84 -17.58
C ALA A 244 10.54 2.30 -17.65
N ILE A 245 11.39 1.77 -18.54
CA ILE A 245 11.51 0.32 -18.76
C ILE A 245 12.19 -0.33 -17.55
N LEU A 246 13.33 0.20 -17.08
CA LEU A 246 13.99 -0.34 -15.90
C LEU A 246 13.10 -0.27 -14.68
N PHE A 247 12.30 0.79 -14.52
CA PHE A 247 11.35 0.86 -13.42
C PHE A 247 10.35 -0.29 -13.48
N GLY A 248 9.68 -0.49 -14.63
CA GLY A 248 8.72 -1.57 -14.80
C GLY A 248 9.35 -2.94 -14.49
N LEU A 249 10.52 -3.20 -15.06
CA LEU A 249 11.24 -4.47 -14.85
C LEU A 249 11.74 -4.65 -13.41
N ALA A 250 12.18 -3.56 -12.78
CA ALA A 250 12.70 -3.57 -11.43
C ALA A 250 11.60 -3.84 -10.39
N MET A 251 10.42 -3.25 -10.59
CA MET A 251 9.38 -3.34 -9.57
C MET A 251 8.87 -4.77 -9.39
N ASP A 252 8.73 -5.52 -10.49
CA ASP A 252 8.26 -6.91 -10.46
C ASP A 252 9.15 -7.80 -9.60
N TYR A 253 10.47 -7.72 -9.77
CA TYR A 253 11.41 -8.53 -8.98
C TYR A 253 11.52 -8.09 -7.53
N GLU A 254 11.29 -6.80 -7.24
CA GLU A 254 11.34 -6.29 -5.86
C GLU A 254 10.16 -6.88 -5.11
N VAL A 255 9.00 -6.84 -5.77
CA VAL A 255 7.78 -7.42 -5.24
C VAL A 255 7.98 -8.91 -4.99
N PHE A 256 8.44 -9.68 -5.98
CA PHE A 256 8.64 -11.12 -5.81
C PHE A 256 9.63 -11.48 -4.70
N LEU A 257 10.79 -10.82 -4.63
CA LEU A 257 11.81 -11.20 -3.66
C LEU A 257 11.45 -10.75 -2.25
N VAL A 258 10.93 -9.52 -2.10
CA VAL A 258 10.63 -8.95 -0.78
C VAL A 258 9.31 -9.47 -0.22
N SER A 259 8.33 -9.83 -1.05
CA SER A 259 7.10 -10.48 -0.58
C SER A 259 7.39 -11.80 0.11
N GLY A 260 8.21 -12.68 -0.50
CA GLY A 260 8.62 -13.92 0.16
C GLY A 260 9.39 -13.70 1.46
N MET A 261 10.20 -12.63 1.56
CA MET A 261 10.84 -12.25 2.83
C MET A 261 9.81 -11.77 3.85
N ARG A 262 8.81 -11.00 3.43
CA ARG A 262 7.77 -10.47 4.31
C ARG A 262 6.88 -11.57 4.84
N GLU A 263 6.48 -12.52 4.00
CA GLU A 263 5.68 -13.68 4.36
C GLU A 263 6.32 -14.46 5.52
N GLU A 264 7.59 -14.84 5.38
CA GLU A 264 8.31 -15.55 6.44
C GLU A 264 8.50 -14.68 7.69
N PHE A 265 8.67 -13.35 7.54
CA PHE A 265 8.78 -12.43 8.68
C PHE A 265 7.47 -12.30 9.45
N VAL A 266 6.33 -12.25 8.77
CA VAL A 266 5.01 -12.18 9.40
C VAL A 266 4.78 -13.42 10.27
N LYS A 267 5.13 -14.61 9.74
CA LYS A 267 5.00 -15.91 10.40
C LYS A 267 5.95 -16.12 11.57
N THR A 268 7.24 -15.79 11.40
CA THR A 268 8.28 -16.17 12.37
C THR A 268 8.75 -15.03 13.27
N LYS A 269 8.50 -13.77 12.88
CA LYS A 269 9.07 -12.55 13.50
C LYS A 269 10.61 -12.51 13.55
N ASP A 270 11.30 -13.45 12.88
CA ASP A 270 12.76 -13.48 12.77
C ASP A 270 13.20 -12.90 11.42
N ALA A 271 13.76 -11.69 11.45
CA ALA A 271 14.20 -10.98 10.25
C ALA A 271 15.33 -11.71 9.49
N ARG A 272 16.26 -12.40 10.20
CA ARG A 272 17.36 -13.08 9.53
C ARG A 272 16.89 -14.36 8.85
N ARG A 273 16.01 -15.11 9.52
CA ARG A 273 15.38 -16.28 8.91
C ARG A 273 14.54 -15.88 7.70
N ALA A 274 13.75 -14.83 7.84
CA ALA A 274 12.91 -14.28 6.78
C ALA A 274 13.70 -13.93 5.51
N ILE A 275 14.82 -13.21 5.65
CA ILE A 275 15.70 -12.88 4.52
C ILE A 275 16.25 -14.17 3.89
N ARG A 276 16.75 -15.12 4.69
CA ARG A 276 17.37 -16.34 4.15
C ARG A 276 16.37 -17.22 3.40
N VAL A 277 15.20 -17.47 3.99
CA VAL A 277 14.18 -18.37 3.43
C VAL A 277 13.49 -17.71 2.24
N GLY A 278 13.00 -16.48 2.42
CA GLY A 278 12.32 -15.72 1.36
C GLY A 278 13.21 -15.45 0.14
N PHE A 279 14.49 -15.14 0.37
CA PHE A 279 15.44 -14.96 -0.73
C PHE A 279 15.60 -16.23 -1.56
N VAL A 280 15.70 -17.40 -0.93
CA VAL A 280 15.95 -18.66 -1.64
C VAL A 280 14.76 -19.04 -2.52
N GLN A 281 13.53 -18.75 -2.07
CA GLN A 281 12.31 -19.01 -2.84
C GLN A 281 12.26 -18.16 -4.13
N GLY A 282 12.59 -16.87 -4.06
CA GLY A 282 12.55 -15.97 -5.21
C GLY A 282 13.80 -15.99 -6.11
N ALA A 283 14.98 -16.30 -5.55
CA ALA A 283 16.26 -16.08 -6.24
C ALA A 283 16.40 -16.84 -7.58
N ARG A 284 15.86 -18.07 -7.66
CA ARG A 284 15.95 -18.87 -8.90
C ARG A 284 15.14 -18.25 -10.04
N VAL A 285 13.93 -17.78 -9.75
CA VAL A 285 13.05 -17.17 -10.74
C VAL A 285 13.62 -15.85 -11.22
N VAL A 286 14.03 -14.98 -10.29
CA VAL A 286 14.61 -13.68 -10.62
C VAL A 286 15.91 -13.83 -11.42
N THR A 287 16.79 -14.75 -11.03
CA THR A 287 18.05 -14.98 -11.75
C THR A 287 17.81 -15.49 -13.18
N ALA A 288 16.87 -16.43 -13.35
CA ALA A 288 16.54 -16.95 -14.68
C ALA A 288 15.96 -15.85 -15.58
N ALA A 289 15.00 -15.07 -15.07
CA ALA A 289 14.38 -13.98 -15.82
C ALA A 289 15.39 -12.89 -16.15
N ALA A 290 16.23 -12.48 -15.20
CA ALA A 290 17.28 -11.49 -15.41
C ALA A 290 18.31 -11.95 -16.46
N LEU A 291 18.73 -13.22 -16.45
CA LEU A 291 19.64 -13.75 -17.46
C LEU A 291 19.00 -13.72 -18.86
N ILE A 292 17.74 -14.15 -18.98
CA ILE A 292 17.03 -14.13 -20.26
C ILE A 292 16.97 -12.69 -20.81
N MET A 293 16.52 -11.73 -19.99
CA MET A 293 16.44 -10.33 -20.42
C MET A 293 17.81 -9.73 -20.74
N PHE A 294 18.82 -10.01 -19.91
CA PHE A 294 20.18 -9.57 -20.16
C PHE A 294 20.68 -10.07 -21.52
N PHE A 295 20.54 -11.37 -21.82
CA PHE A 295 21.00 -11.92 -23.10
C PHE A 295 20.17 -11.41 -24.28
N VAL A 296 18.87 -11.18 -24.13
CA VAL A 296 18.03 -10.60 -25.18
C VAL A 296 18.51 -9.19 -25.53
N PHE A 297 18.70 -8.31 -24.54
CA PHE A 297 19.21 -6.97 -24.80
C PHE A 297 20.65 -6.99 -25.28
N PHE A 298 21.49 -7.81 -24.68
CA PHE A 298 22.91 -7.92 -25.04
C PHE A 298 23.09 -8.41 -26.48
N ALA A 299 22.20 -9.27 -27.00
CA ALA A 299 22.24 -9.72 -28.40
C ALA A 299 22.07 -8.58 -29.42
N PHE A 300 21.36 -7.50 -29.07
CA PHE A 300 21.22 -6.32 -29.92
C PHE A 300 22.44 -5.38 -29.86
N VAL A 301 23.40 -5.59 -28.95
CA VAL A 301 24.61 -4.75 -28.87
C VAL A 301 25.54 -5.00 -30.07
N PRO A 302 25.96 -6.23 -30.42
CA PRO A 302 26.85 -6.43 -31.57
C PRO A 302 26.16 -6.16 -32.91
N GLU A 303 24.90 -6.56 -33.08
CA GLU A 303 24.18 -6.50 -34.38
C GLU A 303 23.29 -5.26 -34.58
N GLY A 304 22.99 -4.52 -33.51
CA GLY A 304 22.14 -3.32 -33.59
C GLY A 304 22.84 -2.16 -34.29
N THR A 305 22.04 -1.32 -34.97
CA THR A 305 22.50 -0.09 -35.62
C THR A 305 22.02 1.16 -34.88
N GLY A 306 22.86 2.20 -34.87
CA GLY A 306 22.54 3.51 -34.30
C GLY A 306 21.97 3.46 -32.88
N ALA A 307 20.82 4.12 -32.69
CA ALA A 307 20.15 4.29 -31.40
C ALA A 307 19.71 2.98 -30.72
N ILE A 308 19.36 1.94 -31.48
CA ILE A 308 18.91 0.65 -30.92
C ILE A 308 20.04 0.02 -30.09
N LYS A 309 21.27 0.12 -30.59
CA LYS A 309 22.48 -0.39 -29.92
C LYS A 309 22.70 0.27 -28.56
N GLN A 310 22.51 1.58 -28.49
CA GLN A 310 22.64 2.38 -27.26
C GLN A 310 21.57 1.95 -26.24
N ILE A 311 20.31 1.87 -26.66
CA ILE A 311 19.19 1.45 -25.81
C ILE A 311 19.41 0.03 -25.29
N ALA A 312 19.81 -0.88 -26.16
CA ALA A 312 20.09 -2.27 -25.83
C ALA A 312 21.19 -2.42 -24.79
N LEU A 313 22.34 -1.74 -24.97
CA LEU A 313 23.42 -1.78 -24.00
C LEU A 313 22.98 -1.22 -22.65
N ALA A 314 22.30 -0.08 -22.66
CA ALA A 314 21.85 0.58 -21.45
C ALA A 314 20.86 -0.31 -20.67
N LEU A 315 19.86 -0.89 -21.35
CA LEU A 315 18.93 -1.83 -20.72
C LEU A 315 19.63 -3.11 -20.23
N ALA A 316 20.57 -3.68 -20.99
CA ALA A 316 21.32 -4.85 -20.56
C ALA A 316 22.10 -4.57 -19.27
N VAL A 317 22.86 -3.47 -19.22
CA VAL A 317 23.63 -3.08 -18.03
C VAL A 317 22.69 -2.75 -16.87
N GLY A 318 21.64 -1.98 -17.11
CA GLY A 318 20.67 -1.61 -16.09
C GLY A 318 20.01 -2.83 -15.43
N VAL A 319 19.53 -3.78 -16.23
CA VAL A 319 18.95 -5.05 -15.73
C VAL A 319 20.00 -5.89 -15.00
N PHE A 320 21.23 -5.96 -15.51
CA PHE A 320 22.30 -6.73 -14.86
C PHE A 320 22.65 -6.16 -13.49
N VAL A 321 22.88 -4.84 -13.40
CA VAL A 321 23.18 -4.15 -12.16
C VAL A 321 22.02 -4.31 -11.18
N ASP A 322 20.79 -4.09 -11.65
CA ASP A 322 19.59 -4.17 -10.83
C ASP A 322 19.37 -5.59 -10.27
N ALA A 323 19.44 -6.61 -11.11
CA ALA A 323 19.20 -7.98 -10.68
C ALA A 323 20.32 -8.50 -9.78
N PHE A 324 21.59 -8.35 -10.17
CA PHE A 324 22.69 -9.04 -9.49
C PHE A 324 23.34 -8.20 -8.39
N LEU A 325 23.62 -6.92 -8.66
CA LEU A 325 24.30 -6.06 -7.69
C LEU A 325 23.29 -5.49 -6.69
N VAL A 326 22.14 -5.02 -7.16
CA VAL A 326 21.13 -4.43 -6.28
C VAL A 326 20.32 -5.52 -5.58
N ARG A 327 19.53 -6.34 -6.29
CA ARG A 327 18.61 -7.30 -5.64
C ARG A 327 19.30 -8.49 -5.00
N MET A 328 20.25 -9.11 -5.69
CA MET A 328 20.89 -10.32 -5.15
C MET A 328 21.94 -10.02 -4.08
N THR A 329 22.42 -8.78 -3.98
CA THR A 329 23.53 -8.42 -3.09
C THR A 329 23.18 -7.26 -2.15
N LEU A 330 22.86 -6.06 -2.66
CA LEU A 330 22.58 -4.89 -1.84
C LEU A 330 21.32 -5.06 -0.98
N VAL A 331 20.23 -5.58 -1.55
CA VAL A 331 18.95 -5.72 -0.84
C VAL A 331 19.07 -6.62 0.39
N PRO A 332 19.58 -7.88 0.31
CA PRO A 332 19.79 -8.71 1.48
C PRO A 332 20.74 -8.08 2.50
N ALA A 333 21.78 -7.38 2.06
CA ALA A 333 22.74 -6.73 2.95
C ALA A 333 22.09 -5.61 3.76
N VAL A 334 21.36 -4.71 3.09
CA VAL A 334 20.64 -3.60 3.72
C VAL A 334 19.54 -4.12 4.65
N MET A 335 18.77 -5.12 4.20
CA MET A 335 17.73 -5.75 5.03
C MET A 335 18.32 -6.43 6.28
N THR A 336 19.51 -7.02 6.18
CA THR A 336 20.19 -7.64 7.33
C THR A 336 20.64 -6.60 8.35
N LEU A 337 21.07 -5.42 7.89
CA LEU A 337 21.48 -4.31 8.76
C LEU A 337 20.28 -3.68 9.48
N LEU A 338 19.16 -3.52 8.76
CA LEU A 338 17.92 -2.97 9.31
C LEU A 338 17.20 -3.96 10.24
N GLY A 339 17.27 -5.26 9.94
CA GLY A 339 16.62 -6.30 10.76
C GLY A 339 15.11 -6.06 10.90
N ALA A 340 14.59 -6.14 12.12
CA ALA A 340 13.15 -5.98 12.38
C ALA A 340 12.63 -4.55 12.14
N THR A 341 13.50 -3.53 12.12
CA THR A 341 13.06 -2.15 11.83
C THR A 341 12.72 -1.95 10.35
N ALA A 342 13.23 -2.81 9.47
CA ALA A 342 12.92 -2.79 8.04
C ALA A 342 11.42 -2.94 7.76
N TRP A 343 10.67 -3.56 8.68
CA TRP A 343 9.25 -3.88 8.52
C TRP A 343 8.33 -2.99 9.36
N LYS A 344 8.88 -1.95 10.02
CA LYS A 344 8.10 -1.05 10.85
C LYS A 344 7.41 0.03 10.00
N LEU A 345 6.14 0.28 10.31
CA LEU A 345 5.38 1.40 9.80
C LEU A 345 4.92 2.28 10.97
N PRO A 346 5.05 3.62 10.88
CA PRO A 346 4.46 4.52 11.87
C PRO A 346 2.94 4.37 11.92
N ARG A 347 2.35 4.44 13.12
CA ARG A 347 0.90 4.28 13.36
C ARG A 347 0.03 5.32 12.64
N SER A 348 0.57 6.51 12.35
CA SER A 348 -0.12 7.53 11.57
C SER A 348 -0.26 7.13 10.10
N LEU A 349 0.81 6.58 9.51
CA LEU A 349 0.83 6.18 8.11
C LEU A 349 0.06 4.88 7.88
N SER A 350 0.03 3.96 8.85
CA SER A 350 -0.79 2.74 8.79
C SER A 350 -2.28 3.02 8.72
N ARG A 351 -2.74 4.18 9.21
CA ARG A 351 -4.15 4.59 9.21
C ARG A 351 -4.60 5.20 7.88
N ILE A 352 -3.66 5.78 7.13
CA ILE A 352 -3.93 6.43 5.83
C ILE A 352 -3.74 5.44 4.68
N LEU A 353 -2.74 4.55 4.76
CA LEU A 353 -2.48 3.57 3.72
C LEU A 353 -3.55 2.47 3.72
N PRO A 354 -4.29 2.28 2.62
CA PRO A 354 -5.26 1.19 2.49
C PRO A 354 -4.54 -0.17 2.54
N ASN A 355 -5.18 -1.17 3.13
CA ASN A 355 -4.63 -2.53 3.20
C ASN A 355 -4.92 -3.23 1.86
N VAL A 356 -3.95 -3.21 0.95
CA VAL A 356 -4.02 -3.99 -0.29
C VAL A 356 -3.40 -5.35 0.00
N ASP A 357 -4.25 -6.35 0.19
CA ASP A 357 -3.83 -7.75 0.26
C ASP A 357 -3.50 -8.23 -1.15
N VAL A 358 -2.23 -8.06 -1.56
CA VAL A 358 -1.75 -8.38 -2.91
C VAL A 358 -1.71 -9.89 -3.16
N GLU A 359 -1.61 -10.72 -2.11
CA GLU A 359 -1.47 -12.18 -2.22
C GLU A 359 -2.71 -12.96 -1.76
N GLY A 360 -3.72 -12.27 -1.23
CA GLY A 360 -5.01 -12.86 -0.84
C GLY A 360 -4.92 -13.71 0.44
N GLU A 361 -3.98 -13.44 1.34
CA GLU A 361 -3.86 -14.19 2.60
C GLU A 361 -5.14 -14.07 3.43
N GLY A 362 -5.73 -12.87 3.52
CA GLY A 362 -6.99 -12.66 4.24
C GLY A 362 -8.19 -13.35 3.58
N LEU A 363 -8.16 -13.52 2.25
CA LEU A 363 -9.19 -14.28 1.53
C LEU A 363 -9.03 -15.79 1.77
N ARG A 364 -7.80 -16.31 1.80
CA ARG A 364 -7.53 -17.72 2.10
C ARG A 364 -7.92 -18.09 3.53
N GLU A 365 -7.59 -17.24 4.50
CA GLU A 365 -8.03 -17.39 5.89
C GLU A 365 -9.56 -17.38 5.97
N HIS A 366 -10.23 -16.42 5.32
CA HIS A 366 -11.68 -16.38 5.29
C HIS A 366 -12.31 -17.64 4.66
N ILE A 367 -11.76 -18.15 3.54
CA ILE A 367 -12.24 -19.38 2.91
C ILE A 367 -12.05 -20.59 3.85
N ALA A 368 -10.91 -20.66 4.55
CA ALA A 368 -10.62 -21.73 5.50
C ALA A 368 -11.59 -21.68 6.70
N SER A 369 -11.78 -20.50 7.31
CA SER A 369 -12.72 -20.29 8.40
C SER A 369 -14.17 -20.51 7.95
N ALA A 370 -14.55 -20.12 6.74
CA ALA A 370 -15.88 -20.39 6.19
C ALA A 370 -16.11 -21.89 5.91
N ALA A 371 -15.09 -22.60 5.43
CA ALA A 371 -15.15 -24.05 5.27
C ALA A 371 -15.24 -24.76 6.63
N TRP A 372 -14.50 -24.30 7.64
CA TRP A 372 -14.62 -24.77 9.02
C TRP A 372 -16.02 -24.51 9.59
N ALA A 373 -16.55 -23.30 9.43
CA ALA A 373 -17.89 -22.89 9.87
C ALA A 373 -19.01 -23.69 9.20
N SER A 374 -18.87 -24.03 7.91
CA SER A 374 -19.85 -24.85 7.20
C SER A 374 -20.02 -26.27 7.78
N ARG A 375 -19.01 -26.77 8.52
CA ARG A 375 -19.10 -28.06 9.23
C ARG A 375 -19.93 -27.98 10.52
N HIS A 376 -20.23 -26.77 11.00
CA HIS A 376 -20.95 -26.50 12.25
C HIS A 376 -22.30 -25.80 12.00
N THR A 377 -23.01 -26.19 10.92
CA THR A 377 -24.26 -25.51 10.50
C THR A 377 -25.40 -25.62 11.52
N ASP A 378 -25.39 -26.63 12.38
CA ASP A 378 -26.41 -26.84 13.41
C ASP A 378 -26.20 -25.95 14.66
N ASP A 379 -25.03 -25.32 14.77
CA ASP A 379 -24.64 -24.50 15.91
C ASP A 379 -24.76 -23.00 15.60
N ILE A 380 -25.29 -22.25 16.56
CA ILE A 380 -25.37 -20.80 16.51
C ILE A 380 -24.09 -20.12 16.99
N ILE A 381 -23.33 -20.78 17.88
CA ILE A 381 -21.99 -20.37 18.29
C ILE A 381 -21.10 -21.61 18.28
N SER A 382 -20.01 -21.53 17.54
CA SER A 382 -18.97 -22.56 17.51
C SER A 382 -17.62 -21.93 17.69
N ALA A 383 -16.81 -22.48 18.59
CA ALA A 383 -15.44 -22.07 18.85
C ALA A 383 -14.55 -23.30 19.02
N GLU A 384 -13.39 -23.29 18.39
CA GLU A 384 -12.36 -24.33 18.52
C GLU A 384 -11.00 -23.67 18.72
N ASP A 385 -10.27 -24.10 19.75
CA ASP A 385 -8.97 -23.57 20.15
C ASP A 385 -8.96 -22.02 20.29
N LEU A 386 -10.10 -21.42 20.66
CA LEU A 386 -10.27 -19.98 20.65
C LEU A 386 -9.46 -19.31 21.77
N ARG A 387 -8.62 -18.34 21.41
CA ARG A 387 -7.81 -17.54 22.34
C ARG A 387 -8.17 -16.08 22.24
N ILE A 388 -8.41 -15.45 23.38
CA ILE A 388 -8.81 -14.04 23.47
C ILE A 388 -7.78 -13.32 24.34
N GLY A 389 -7.25 -12.19 23.85
CA GLY A 389 -6.24 -11.42 24.56
C GLY A 389 -6.73 -10.96 25.91
N GLY A 390 -6.02 -11.33 26.98
CA GLY A 390 -6.41 -11.06 28.37
C GLY A 390 -7.25 -12.15 29.02
N VAL A 391 -7.61 -13.22 28.30
CA VAL A 391 -8.23 -14.44 28.83
C VAL A 391 -7.23 -15.58 28.71
N GLU A 392 -6.88 -16.21 29.83
CA GLU A 392 -5.85 -17.27 29.84
C GLU A 392 -6.36 -18.60 29.24
N ASN A 393 -7.66 -18.86 29.32
CA ASN A 393 -8.28 -20.09 28.84
C ASN A 393 -8.35 -20.12 27.31
N THR A 394 -8.03 -21.27 26.75
CA THR A 394 -8.49 -21.67 25.42
C THR A 394 -9.93 -22.15 25.52
N ILE A 395 -10.81 -21.68 24.62
CA ILE A 395 -12.26 -21.90 24.67
C ILE A 395 -12.68 -22.80 23.51
N ASP A 396 -13.27 -23.95 23.86
CA ASP A 396 -13.97 -24.84 22.94
C ASP A 396 -15.46 -24.83 23.29
N LEU A 397 -16.30 -24.43 22.33
CA LEU A 397 -17.72 -24.16 22.57
C LEU A 397 -18.56 -24.56 21.36
N SER A 398 -19.68 -25.21 21.60
CA SER A 398 -20.72 -25.50 20.60
C SER A 398 -22.08 -25.26 21.26
N LEU A 399 -22.91 -24.41 20.65
CA LEU A 399 -24.21 -24.01 21.16
C LEU A 399 -25.23 -24.03 20.03
N THR A 400 -26.40 -24.59 20.30
CA THR A 400 -27.55 -24.57 19.39
C THR A 400 -28.39 -23.29 19.54
N GLU A 401 -29.26 -23.02 18.58
CA GLU A 401 -30.24 -21.93 18.66
C GLU A 401 -31.15 -22.06 19.91
N GLY A 402 -31.42 -20.93 20.57
CA GLY A 402 -32.24 -20.88 21.79
C GLY A 402 -31.54 -21.36 23.07
N ALA A 403 -30.26 -21.71 23.01
CA ALA A 403 -29.48 -22.08 24.19
C ALA A 403 -29.17 -20.88 25.11
N VAL A 404 -28.89 -21.18 26.37
CA VAL A 404 -28.43 -20.23 27.37
C VAL A 404 -26.99 -20.58 27.74
N LEU A 405 -26.04 -19.71 27.42
CA LEU A 405 -24.65 -19.81 27.82
C LEU A 405 -24.39 -18.95 29.05
N VAL A 406 -23.92 -19.55 30.14
CA VAL A 406 -23.47 -18.82 31.34
C VAL A 406 -21.95 -18.84 31.40
N ILE A 407 -21.34 -17.67 31.29
CA ILE A 407 -19.91 -17.46 31.44
C ILE A 407 -19.64 -16.99 32.86
N SER A 408 -18.76 -17.67 33.58
CA SER A 408 -18.32 -17.27 34.92
C SER A 408 -16.82 -17.02 34.97
N GLY A 409 -16.36 -16.19 35.91
CA GLY A 409 -14.97 -15.73 35.99
C GLY A 409 -14.87 -14.29 36.49
N ASP A 410 -13.74 -13.62 36.29
CA ASP A 410 -13.61 -12.19 36.60
C ASP A 410 -14.34 -11.32 35.56
N THR A 411 -14.78 -10.13 35.97
CA THR A 411 -15.56 -9.22 35.10
C THR A 411 -14.81 -8.81 33.83
N THR A 412 -13.48 -8.71 33.86
CA THR A 412 -12.71 -8.33 32.67
C THR A 412 -12.77 -9.44 31.63
N SER A 413 -12.46 -10.68 32.05
CA SER A 413 -12.48 -11.84 31.17
C SER A 413 -13.87 -12.10 30.57
N ARG A 414 -14.94 -12.04 31.38
CA ARG A 414 -16.32 -12.23 30.88
C ARG A 414 -16.70 -11.20 29.82
N ARG A 415 -16.33 -9.93 30.03
CA ARG A 415 -16.59 -8.85 29.07
C ARG A 415 -15.79 -9.02 27.78
N LEU A 416 -14.53 -9.47 27.87
CA LEU A 416 -13.70 -9.76 26.71
C LEU A 416 -14.29 -10.91 25.87
N VAL A 417 -14.72 -12.00 26.51
CA VAL A 417 -15.40 -13.11 25.83
C VAL A 417 -16.72 -12.65 25.21
N GLY A 418 -17.58 -11.97 25.98
CA GLY A 418 -18.85 -11.46 25.49
C GLY A 418 -18.71 -10.47 24.31
N ALA A 419 -17.73 -9.58 24.37
CA ALA A 419 -17.45 -8.66 23.27
C ALA A 419 -16.88 -9.36 22.02
N THR A 420 -16.11 -10.44 22.20
CA THR A 420 -15.61 -11.26 21.07
C THR A 420 -16.75 -12.03 20.41
N LEU A 421 -17.62 -12.68 21.19
CA LEU A 421 -18.84 -13.34 20.68
C LEU A 421 -19.81 -12.36 20.00
N ALA A 422 -19.80 -11.08 20.40
CA ALA A 422 -20.58 -10.03 19.77
C ALA A 422 -19.91 -9.40 18.52
N GLY A 423 -18.75 -9.90 18.09
CA GLY A 423 -18.01 -9.35 16.96
C GLY A 423 -17.45 -7.93 17.19
N ARG A 424 -17.31 -7.50 18.46
CA ARG A 424 -16.75 -6.20 18.85
C ARG A 424 -15.26 -6.26 19.13
N LEU A 425 -14.72 -7.44 19.40
CA LEU A 425 -13.30 -7.72 19.55
C LEU A 425 -12.88 -8.87 18.63
N HIS A 426 -11.61 -8.87 18.25
CA HIS A 426 -11.03 -9.94 17.44
C HIS A 426 -10.27 -10.93 18.35
N PRO A 427 -10.42 -12.25 18.12
CA PRO A 427 -9.60 -13.24 18.81
C PRO A 427 -8.13 -13.12 18.43
N GLU A 428 -7.23 -13.59 19.30
CA GLU A 428 -5.80 -13.67 19.00
C GLU A 428 -5.47 -14.87 18.12
N SER A 429 -6.18 -15.99 18.30
CA SER A 429 -6.10 -17.19 17.47
C SER A 429 -7.31 -18.11 17.69
N GLY A 430 -7.41 -19.17 16.89
CA GLY A 430 -8.51 -20.15 16.93
C GLY A 430 -9.63 -19.79 15.97
N GLU A 431 -10.61 -20.68 15.85
CA GLU A 431 -11.76 -20.51 14.95
C GLU A 431 -13.00 -20.11 15.75
N LEU A 432 -13.77 -19.14 15.25
CA LEU A 432 -15.01 -18.68 15.85
C LEU A 432 -16.06 -18.36 14.79
N GLN A 433 -17.23 -18.96 14.95
CA GLN A 433 -18.43 -18.64 14.21
C GLN A 433 -19.56 -18.28 15.16
N VAL A 434 -20.30 -17.22 14.83
CA VAL A 434 -21.51 -16.82 15.54
C VAL A 434 -22.58 -16.45 14.52
N LEU A 435 -23.78 -17.02 14.64
CA LEU A 435 -24.91 -16.79 13.72
C LEU A 435 -24.57 -17.05 12.24
N GLY A 436 -23.69 -18.01 11.96
CA GLY A 436 -23.20 -18.24 10.61
C GLY A 436 -21.97 -17.40 10.22
N PHE A 437 -21.69 -16.30 10.92
CA PHE A 437 -20.61 -15.37 10.60
C PHE A 437 -19.29 -15.77 11.23
N THR A 438 -18.23 -15.78 10.42
CA THR A 438 -16.86 -16.08 10.83
C THR A 438 -16.16 -14.85 11.39
N VAL A 439 -15.51 -14.97 12.56
CA VAL A 439 -14.75 -13.89 13.19
C VAL A 439 -13.26 -14.19 13.02
N PRO A 440 -12.43 -13.27 12.47
CA PRO A 440 -12.65 -11.81 12.39
C PRO A 440 -13.27 -11.29 11.08
N SER A 441 -13.32 -12.08 10.00
CA SER A 441 -13.67 -11.62 8.64
C SER A 441 -15.04 -10.95 8.54
N GLU A 442 -16.03 -11.45 9.25
CA GLU A 442 -17.43 -11.01 9.20
C GLU A 442 -17.88 -10.35 10.51
N ALA A 443 -16.95 -9.99 11.39
CA ALA A 443 -17.24 -9.38 12.69
C ALA A 443 -18.12 -8.12 12.57
N GLY A 444 -17.93 -7.32 11.51
CA GLY A 444 -18.75 -6.14 11.24
C GLY A 444 -20.23 -6.47 10.97
N ALA A 445 -20.51 -7.55 10.25
CA ALA A 445 -21.87 -8.04 10.00
C ALA A 445 -22.46 -8.64 11.28
N LEU A 446 -21.71 -9.51 11.96
CA LEU A 446 -22.08 -10.12 13.23
C LEU A 446 -22.49 -9.06 14.27
N SER A 447 -21.68 -8.02 14.42
CA SER A 447 -21.89 -6.99 15.44
C SER A 447 -23.14 -6.12 15.22
N ARG A 448 -23.82 -6.24 14.07
CA ARG A 448 -25.12 -5.62 13.81
C ARG A 448 -26.29 -6.54 14.19
N CYS A 449 -26.02 -7.84 14.36
CA CYS A 449 -27.00 -8.87 14.69
C CYS A 449 -26.96 -9.27 16.18
N VAL A 450 -25.92 -8.89 16.91
CA VAL A 450 -25.76 -9.17 18.34
C VAL A 450 -25.99 -7.91 19.17
N THR A 451 -26.88 -8.01 20.16
CA THR A 451 -27.07 -6.97 21.17
C THR A 451 -26.20 -7.27 22.38
N LEU A 452 -25.44 -6.28 22.85
CA LEU A 452 -24.63 -6.39 24.06
C LEU A 452 -25.10 -5.35 25.10
N VAL A 453 -25.42 -5.81 26.30
CA VAL A 453 -25.92 -4.98 27.41
C VAL A 453 -25.04 -5.20 28.64
N ASP A 454 -24.50 -4.12 29.17
CA ASP A 454 -23.78 -4.11 30.45
C ASP A 454 -24.74 -3.68 31.56
N LEU A 455 -25.19 -4.65 32.37
CA LEU A 455 -26.16 -4.42 33.44
C LEU A 455 -25.54 -3.71 34.65
N ALA A 456 -24.21 -3.70 34.78
CA ALA A 456 -23.51 -3.00 35.85
C ALA A 456 -23.25 -1.52 35.52
N SER A 457 -23.44 -1.11 34.26
CA SER A 457 -23.28 0.29 33.86
C SER A 457 -24.46 1.13 34.36
N GLY A 458 -24.35 1.64 35.60
CA GLY A 458 -25.39 2.41 36.30
C GLY A 458 -25.72 3.79 35.72
N ARG A 459 -25.80 3.93 34.39
CA ARG A 459 -26.22 5.16 33.69
C ARG A 459 -27.64 5.02 33.15
N THR A 460 -28.60 4.73 34.03
CA THR A 460 -30.01 4.97 33.73
C THR A 460 -30.31 6.45 33.98
N ASP A 461 -30.89 7.11 32.99
CA ASP A 461 -31.30 8.52 33.11
C ASP A 461 -32.46 8.61 34.11
N VAL A 462 -32.14 9.02 35.34
CA VAL A 462 -32.97 8.89 36.55
C VAL A 462 -34.33 9.58 36.39
N SER A 463 -34.44 10.55 35.47
CA SER A 463 -35.66 11.31 35.20
C SER A 463 -36.65 10.66 34.22
N SER A 464 -36.30 9.54 33.58
CA SER A 464 -37.17 8.89 32.58
C SER A 464 -38.00 7.74 33.16
N SER A 465 -39.22 7.55 32.65
CA SER A 465 -40.06 6.41 32.98
C SER A 465 -39.71 5.19 32.12
N VAL A 466 -39.99 3.98 32.62
CA VAL A 466 -39.76 2.72 31.88
C VAL A 466 -40.40 2.76 30.49
N GLY A 467 -41.64 3.25 30.40
CA GLY A 467 -42.37 3.36 29.13
C GLY A 467 -41.73 4.36 28.16
N SER A 468 -41.21 5.49 28.66
CA SER A 468 -40.48 6.46 27.83
C SER A 468 -39.19 5.87 27.26
N ALA A 469 -38.40 5.17 28.09
CA ALA A 469 -37.15 4.54 27.67
C ALA A 469 -37.38 3.44 26.62
N LEU A 470 -38.40 2.58 26.81
CA LEU A 470 -38.77 1.56 25.83
C LEU A 470 -39.26 2.17 24.52
N ARG A 471 -40.08 3.23 24.59
CA ARG A 471 -40.59 3.94 23.41
C ARG A 471 -39.46 4.56 22.60
N ASP A 472 -38.51 5.22 23.26
CA ASP A 472 -37.35 5.82 22.62
C ASP A 472 -36.47 4.74 21.99
N ARG A 473 -36.19 3.66 22.72
CA ARG A 473 -35.36 2.56 22.19
C ARG A 473 -35.99 1.89 20.97
N LEU A 474 -37.29 1.58 21.02
CA LEU A 474 -38.03 1.01 19.88
C LEU A 474 -38.09 1.97 18.68
N ARG A 475 -38.07 3.29 18.90
CA ARG A 475 -38.00 4.28 17.83
C ARG A 475 -36.64 4.25 17.12
N TYR A 476 -35.54 4.13 17.87
CA TYR A 476 -34.19 4.07 17.31
C TYR A 476 -33.84 2.73 16.66
N ALA A 477 -34.42 1.63 17.16
CA ALA A 477 -34.22 0.30 16.58
C ALA A 477 -34.93 0.11 15.22
N ARG A 478 -35.89 0.98 14.86
CA ARG A 478 -36.67 0.87 13.62
C ARG A 478 -36.12 1.75 12.49
N PRO A 479 -36.25 1.32 11.22
CA PRO A 479 -35.92 2.17 10.07
C PRO A 479 -36.73 3.46 10.07
N LEU A 480 -36.11 4.57 9.64
CA LEU A 480 -36.64 5.95 9.63
C LEU A 480 -38.07 6.13 9.04
N PHE A 481 -38.55 5.17 8.24
CA PHE A 481 -39.84 5.25 7.54
C PHE A 481 -40.99 4.44 8.19
N ARG A 482 -40.75 3.72 9.29
CA ARG A 482 -41.84 3.04 10.04
C ARG A 482 -42.39 3.93 11.15
N ARG A 483 -43.71 3.87 11.38
CA ARG A 483 -44.37 4.53 12.53
C ARG A 483 -43.68 4.10 13.83
N GLY A 484 -43.51 5.05 14.75
CA GLY A 484 -42.98 4.80 16.10
C GLY A 484 -43.79 3.73 16.84
N ALA A 485 -43.22 3.15 17.89
CA ALA A 485 -43.89 2.15 18.71
C ALA A 485 -45.25 2.66 19.20
N SER A 486 -46.30 1.85 19.06
CA SER A 486 -47.63 2.21 19.58
C SER A 486 -47.60 2.18 21.11
N ALA A 487 -48.49 2.95 21.74
CA ALA A 487 -48.66 2.89 23.19
C ALA A 487 -48.96 1.44 23.66
N SER A 488 -49.81 0.73 22.90
CA SER A 488 -50.11 -0.67 23.17
C SER A 488 -48.89 -1.59 23.13
N GLU A 489 -47.92 -1.36 22.25
CA GLU A 489 -46.71 -2.19 22.16
C GLU A 489 -45.80 -1.96 23.36
N VAL A 490 -45.66 -0.72 23.80
CA VAL A 490 -44.93 -0.37 25.02
C VAL A 490 -45.60 -0.99 26.25
N ASP A 491 -46.93 -0.90 26.35
CA ASP A 491 -47.69 -1.46 27.46
C ASP A 491 -47.58 -2.99 27.53
N HIS A 492 -47.59 -3.68 26.39
CA HIS A 492 -47.36 -5.13 26.35
C HIS A 492 -45.96 -5.50 26.83
N ARG A 493 -44.93 -4.78 26.39
CA ARG A 493 -43.54 -5.03 26.83
C ARG A 493 -43.37 -4.77 28.33
N VAL A 494 -43.97 -3.71 28.86
CA VAL A 494 -43.98 -3.43 30.30
C VAL A 494 -44.70 -4.53 31.06
N ALA A 495 -45.84 -5.02 30.56
CA ALA A 495 -46.59 -6.11 31.18
C ALA A 495 -45.82 -7.44 31.18
N ASP A 496 -45.01 -7.72 30.15
CA ASP A 496 -44.15 -8.91 30.14
C ASP A 496 -43.02 -8.80 31.19
N ILE A 497 -42.43 -7.62 31.36
CA ILE A 497 -41.44 -7.36 32.42
C ILE A 497 -42.10 -7.50 33.80
N ASP A 498 -43.27 -6.91 33.99
CA ASP A 498 -44.03 -6.99 35.25
C ASP A 498 -44.41 -8.45 35.58
N ARG A 499 -44.81 -9.24 34.57
CA ARG A 499 -45.09 -10.68 34.74
C ARG A 499 -43.84 -11.43 35.20
N ALA A 500 -42.68 -11.15 34.63
CA ALA A 500 -41.41 -11.75 35.06
C ALA A 500 -41.05 -11.35 36.50
N LEU A 501 -41.27 -10.08 36.86
CA LEU A 501 -41.04 -9.54 38.21
C LEU A 501 -42.00 -10.12 39.26
N SER A 502 -43.25 -10.36 38.90
CA SER A 502 -44.31 -10.82 39.83
C SER A 502 -44.02 -12.16 40.51
N ARG A 503 -43.04 -12.92 40.01
CA ARG A 503 -42.57 -14.18 40.60
C ARG A 503 -41.70 -13.99 41.84
N PHE A 504 -41.20 -12.77 42.07
CA PHE A 504 -40.29 -12.46 43.16
C PHE A 504 -41.03 -11.76 44.30
N PRO A 505 -41.10 -12.39 45.50
CA PRO A 505 -41.76 -11.78 46.65
C PRO A 505 -41.02 -10.51 47.09
N GLY A 506 -41.72 -9.36 47.11
CA GLY A 506 -41.17 -8.08 47.58
C GLY A 506 -40.87 -7.06 46.48
N GLU A 507 -41.01 -7.41 45.22
CA GLU A 507 -40.90 -6.47 44.10
C GLU A 507 -42.21 -5.66 43.92
N PRO A 508 -42.14 -4.32 43.80
CA PRO A 508 -43.30 -3.50 43.53
C PRO A 508 -43.79 -3.70 42.08
N PRO A 509 -45.10 -3.56 41.82
CA PRO A 509 -45.65 -3.67 40.47
C PRO A 509 -45.07 -2.60 39.54
N LEU A 510 -44.76 -2.99 38.31
CA LEU A 510 -44.14 -2.17 37.29
C LEU A 510 -45.20 -1.64 36.32
N SER A 511 -45.14 -0.35 36.00
CA SER A 511 -46.00 0.29 35.00
C SER A 511 -45.16 1.16 34.04
N ALA A 512 -45.77 1.59 32.94
CA ALA A 512 -45.11 2.44 31.96
C ALA A 512 -44.66 3.79 32.56
N GLU A 513 -45.31 4.25 33.63
CA GLU A 513 -45.01 5.50 34.33
C GLU A 513 -44.01 5.34 35.48
N THR A 514 -43.61 4.10 35.81
CA THR A 514 -42.63 3.84 36.86
C THR A 514 -41.29 4.50 36.49
N ALA A 515 -40.73 5.29 37.41
CA ALA A 515 -39.45 5.97 37.20
C ALA A 515 -38.30 4.95 37.22
N LEU A 516 -37.35 5.05 36.29
CA LEU A 516 -36.17 4.18 36.27
C LEU A 516 -35.34 4.27 37.55
N GLY A 517 -35.31 5.45 38.17
CA GLY A 517 -34.59 5.69 39.43
C GLY A 517 -35.20 5.04 40.67
N SER A 518 -36.45 4.57 40.62
CA SER A 518 -37.12 3.90 41.75
C SER A 518 -37.09 2.38 41.65
N LEU A 519 -36.43 1.83 40.62
CA LEU A 519 -36.38 0.39 40.39
C LEU A 519 -35.38 -0.28 41.35
N THR A 520 -35.74 -1.49 41.78
CA THR A 520 -34.80 -2.41 42.43
C THR A 520 -33.74 -2.87 41.43
N PRO A 521 -32.57 -3.36 41.88
CA PRO A 521 -31.54 -3.89 40.98
C PRO A 521 -32.07 -4.97 40.02
N LEU A 522 -33.01 -5.81 40.47
CA LEU A 522 -33.63 -6.84 39.66
C LEU A 522 -34.53 -6.25 38.58
N ALA A 523 -35.41 -5.32 38.97
CA ALA A 523 -36.27 -4.61 38.02
C ALA A 523 -35.45 -3.80 37.01
N THR A 524 -34.36 -3.15 37.44
CA THR A 524 -33.42 -2.47 36.53
C THR A 524 -32.81 -3.45 35.54
N ALA A 525 -32.34 -4.62 35.97
CA ALA A 525 -31.72 -5.60 35.08
C ALA A 525 -32.71 -6.16 34.05
N LEU A 526 -33.95 -6.48 34.46
CA LEU A 526 -35.00 -6.95 33.55
C LEU A 526 -35.42 -5.85 32.56
N VAL A 527 -35.53 -4.60 33.00
CA VAL A 527 -35.83 -3.46 32.12
C VAL A 527 -34.70 -3.21 31.10
N LEU A 528 -33.43 -3.23 31.53
CA LEU A 528 -32.28 -3.07 30.62
C LEU A 528 -32.19 -4.22 29.62
N THR A 529 -32.52 -5.44 30.05
CA THR A 529 -32.64 -6.60 29.15
C THR A 529 -33.74 -6.38 28.11
N ALA A 530 -34.93 -5.93 28.54
CA ALA A 530 -36.04 -5.63 27.62
C ALA A 530 -35.70 -4.50 26.63
N LEU A 531 -34.93 -3.50 27.06
CA LEU A 531 -34.41 -2.45 26.18
C LEU A 531 -33.44 -3.02 25.15
N GLY A 532 -32.56 -3.96 25.53
CA GLY A 532 -31.70 -4.67 24.58
C GLY A 532 -32.47 -5.53 23.58
N LEU A 533 -33.54 -6.20 24.03
CA LEU A 533 -34.42 -6.99 23.16
C LEU A 533 -35.15 -6.13 22.12
N ALA A 534 -35.37 -4.83 22.41
CA ALA A 534 -35.97 -3.90 21.46
C ALA A 534 -35.11 -3.66 20.21
N ASP A 535 -33.79 -3.92 20.29
CA ASP A 535 -32.85 -3.76 19.17
C ASP A 535 -33.03 -4.84 18.08
N GLY A 536 -33.72 -5.95 18.40
CA GLY A 536 -34.07 -6.99 17.43
C GLY A 536 -32.90 -7.88 16.98
N GLY A 537 -31.84 -7.98 17.79
CA GLY A 537 -30.75 -8.92 17.55
C GLY A 537 -31.21 -10.39 17.59
N ALA A 538 -30.41 -11.30 17.04
CA ALA A 538 -30.63 -12.76 17.10
C ALA A 538 -29.89 -13.42 18.27
N LEU A 539 -28.91 -12.72 18.86
CA LEU A 539 -28.14 -13.13 20.02
C LEU A 539 -28.08 -11.96 21.02
N LEU A 540 -28.31 -12.25 22.31
CA LEU A 540 -28.21 -11.26 23.38
C LEU A 540 -27.07 -11.63 24.33
N VAL A 541 -26.14 -10.70 24.52
CA VAL A 541 -25.02 -10.82 25.46
C VAL A 541 -25.25 -9.87 26.62
N LEU A 542 -25.36 -10.40 27.83
CA LEU A 542 -25.57 -9.65 29.07
C LEU A 542 -24.38 -9.91 30.02
N ASP A 543 -23.85 -8.89 30.68
CA ASP A 543 -22.90 -9.06 31.79
C ASP A 543 -23.41 -8.32 33.04
N THR A 544 -23.40 -9.00 34.19
CA THR A 544 -23.88 -8.44 35.47
C THR A 544 -22.83 -7.65 36.24
N GLY A 545 -21.56 -7.64 35.79
CA GLY A 545 -20.43 -7.10 36.55
C GLY A 545 -20.16 -7.82 37.88
N ASP A 546 -19.31 -7.21 38.72
CA ASP A 546 -18.86 -7.76 40.01
C ASP A 546 -19.88 -7.58 41.16
N ALA A 547 -20.95 -6.82 40.95
CA ALA A 547 -21.96 -6.53 41.97
C ALA A 547 -22.85 -7.75 42.30
N GLY A 548 -22.60 -8.91 41.70
CA GLY A 548 -23.47 -10.09 41.83
C GLY A 548 -24.66 -10.03 40.89
N SER A 549 -25.33 -11.17 40.71
CA SER A 549 -26.72 -11.15 40.26
C SER A 549 -27.51 -10.18 41.15
N PRO A 550 -28.45 -9.38 40.62
CA PRO A 550 -29.34 -8.57 41.45
C PRO A 550 -30.20 -9.39 42.44
N LEU A 551 -30.10 -10.73 42.39
CA LEU A 551 -30.69 -11.69 43.31
C LEU A 551 -29.62 -12.41 44.14
N ALA A 552 -29.98 -12.78 45.38
CA ALA A 552 -29.18 -13.68 46.22
C ALA A 552 -29.11 -15.11 45.64
N ASP A 553 -30.08 -15.51 44.81
CA ASP A 553 -30.09 -16.75 44.03
C ASP A 553 -29.94 -16.45 42.54
N THR A 554 -28.79 -16.85 41.97
CA THR A 554 -28.47 -16.64 40.55
C THR A 554 -29.35 -17.49 39.63
N SER A 555 -29.92 -18.58 40.13
CA SER A 555 -30.73 -19.53 39.36
C SER A 555 -32.08 -18.93 38.98
N ASP A 556 -32.73 -18.25 39.92
CA ASP A 556 -34.01 -17.58 39.68
C ASP A 556 -33.86 -16.39 38.72
N PHE A 557 -32.72 -15.69 38.79
CA PHE A 557 -32.41 -14.61 37.85
C PHE A 557 -32.30 -15.11 36.40
N VAL A 558 -31.58 -16.22 36.20
CA VAL A 558 -31.43 -16.85 34.87
C VAL A 558 -32.79 -17.30 34.34
N ASN A 559 -33.65 -17.88 35.19
CA ASN A 559 -35.00 -18.28 34.80
C ASN A 559 -35.89 -17.08 34.41
N ALA A 560 -35.82 -15.97 35.15
CA ALA A 560 -36.57 -14.75 34.83
C ALA A 560 -36.14 -14.12 33.50
N LEU A 561 -34.84 -14.12 33.20
CA LEU A 561 -34.33 -13.67 31.92
C LEU A 561 -34.70 -14.62 30.78
N ALA A 562 -34.65 -15.93 31.02
CA ALA A 562 -35.02 -16.92 30.01
C ALA A 562 -36.47 -16.75 29.55
N ASP A 563 -37.39 -16.44 30.47
CA ASP A 563 -38.80 -16.21 30.15
C ASP A 563 -39.05 -14.87 29.42
N LEU A 564 -38.24 -13.85 29.70
CA LEU A 564 -38.35 -12.55 29.04
C LEU A 564 -37.80 -12.57 27.60
N VAL A 565 -36.78 -13.39 27.36
CA VAL A 565 -36.14 -13.56 26.05
C VAL A 565 -36.99 -14.51 25.18
N PRO A 566 -37.22 -14.23 23.87
CA PRO A 566 -38.01 -15.10 22.99
C PRO A 566 -37.41 -16.51 22.80
N ALA A 567 -38.23 -17.57 22.74
CA ALA A 567 -37.81 -18.99 22.73
C ALA A 567 -36.64 -19.32 21.78
N GLY A 568 -36.62 -18.77 20.56
CA GLY A 568 -35.57 -19.00 19.55
C GLY A 568 -34.33 -18.11 19.67
N MET A 569 -34.28 -17.18 20.63
CA MET A 569 -33.13 -16.28 20.79
C MET A 569 -32.12 -16.89 21.77
N THR A 570 -30.86 -16.99 21.34
CA THR A 570 -29.75 -17.45 22.20
C THR A 570 -29.33 -16.34 23.15
N LEU A 571 -29.02 -16.74 24.39
CA LEU A 571 -28.69 -15.83 25.49
C LEU A 571 -27.30 -16.16 26.06
N VAL A 572 -26.41 -15.18 26.10
CA VAL A 572 -25.08 -15.29 26.73
C VAL A 572 -25.06 -14.40 27.97
N LEU A 573 -24.74 -14.98 29.12
CA LEU A 573 -24.82 -14.35 30.44
C LEU A 573 -23.48 -14.40 31.15
N GLY A 574 -22.85 -13.26 31.39
CA GLY A 574 -21.70 -13.12 32.26
C GLY A 574 -22.13 -12.97 33.72
N LEU A 575 -21.83 -13.97 34.56
CA LEU A 575 -22.15 -14.00 35.99
C LEU A 575 -20.87 -14.21 36.82
N PRO A 576 -20.76 -13.66 38.04
CA PRO A 576 -19.58 -13.84 38.87
C PRO A 576 -19.37 -15.29 39.34
N THR A 577 -20.46 -16.06 39.49
CA THR A 577 -20.43 -17.46 39.91
C THR A 577 -21.41 -18.30 39.09
N VAL A 578 -21.08 -19.57 38.84
CA VAL A 578 -22.01 -20.49 38.18
C VAL A 578 -23.22 -20.76 39.09
N PRO A 579 -24.46 -20.57 38.60
CA PRO A 579 -25.67 -20.93 39.35
C PRO A 579 -25.70 -22.44 39.65
N VAL A 580 -26.04 -22.80 40.88
CA VAL A 580 -26.17 -24.20 41.29
C VAL A 580 -27.59 -24.67 40.96
N PHE A 581 -27.76 -25.18 39.74
CA PHE A 581 -28.91 -26.02 39.45
C PHE A 581 -28.66 -27.41 40.06
N GLY A 582 -29.68 -28.03 40.66
CA GLY A 582 -29.50 -29.26 41.42
C GLY A 582 -28.76 -30.37 40.65
N VAL A 583 -27.53 -30.67 41.12
CA VAL A 583 -26.69 -31.89 40.97
C VAL A 583 -25.42 -31.79 40.08
N ALA A 584 -24.30 -32.12 40.74
CA ALA A 584 -22.97 -32.62 40.33
C ALA A 584 -22.06 -31.79 39.38
N ARG A 585 -21.12 -31.06 40.00
CA ARG A 585 -19.88 -30.54 39.38
C ARG A 585 -18.98 -31.66 38.87
N GLN A 586 -18.40 -31.48 37.68
CA GLN A 586 -17.19 -32.17 37.27
C GLN A 586 -16.14 -31.12 36.89
N ALA A 587 -15.18 -30.89 37.79
CA ALA A 587 -14.03 -30.03 37.54
C ALA A 587 -12.95 -30.85 36.81
N ALA A 588 -12.47 -30.35 35.67
CA ALA A 588 -11.30 -30.90 34.98
C ALA A 588 -10.31 -29.76 34.66
N ALA A 589 -9.05 -29.99 34.98
CA ALA A 589 -7.94 -29.09 34.69
C ALA A 589 -7.38 -29.39 33.29
N GLY A 590 -7.26 -28.36 32.44
CA GLY A 590 -6.67 -28.39 31.10
C GLY A 590 -7.70 -28.58 29.99
N SER A 591 -7.84 -27.59 29.08
CA SER A 591 -8.97 -27.40 28.13
C SER A 591 -10.32 -27.30 28.86
N VAL A 592 -10.93 -26.11 28.87
CA VAL A 592 -12.28 -25.96 29.41
C VAL A 592 -13.26 -26.24 28.26
N ALA A 593 -13.54 -27.52 28.02
CA ALA A 593 -14.67 -27.90 27.19
C ALA A 593 -15.95 -27.55 27.94
N ALA A 594 -16.88 -26.84 27.29
CA ALA A 594 -18.16 -26.53 27.89
C ALA A 594 -18.92 -27.84 28.22
N SER A 595 -19.10 -28.15 29.51
CA SER A 595 -19.82 -29.35 29.92
C SER A 595 -21.33 -29.11 29.84
N ALA A 596 -22.01 -29.79 28.92
CA ALA A 596 -23.48 -29.82 28.90
C ALA A 596 -23.99 -30.65 30.11
N SER A 597 -24.37 -29.99 31.21
CA SER A 597 -25.07 -30.68 32.30
C SER A 597 -26.53 -30.88 31.90
N ALA A 598 -26.92 -32.13 31.65
CA ALA A 598 -28.31 -32.49 31.37
C ALA A 598 -29.15 -32.45 32.66
N SER A 599 -29.62 -31.28 33.07
CA SER A 599 -30.69 -31.16 34.06
C SER A 599 -31.47 -29.85 33.85
N ALA A 600 -32.55 -29.96 33.09
CA ALA A 600 -33.46 -28.87 32.76
C ALA A 600 -34.27 -28.41 33.99
N PRO A 601 -34.41 -27.09 34.25
CA PRO A 601 -35.53 -26.57 35.01
C PRO A 601 -36.81 -26.62 34.14
N ALA A 602 -37.97 -26.49 34.77
CA ALA A 602 -39.30 -26.78 34.22
C ALA A 602 -39.80 -25.89 33.05
N SER A 603 -38.91 -25.22 32.29
CA SER A 603 -39.21 -24.42 31.09
C SER A 603 -38.08 -24.48 30.01
N ALA A 604 -37.79 -25.68 29.51
CA ALA A 604 -37.44 -25.99 28.11
C ALA A 604 -36.39 -25.15 27.30
N ARG A 605 -35.21 -24.82 27.86
CA ARG A 605 -34.03 -24.38 27.07
C ARG A 605 -32.73 -25.12 27.47
N PRO A 606 -31.82 -25.43 26.53
CA PRO A 606 -30.53 -26.04 26.86
C PRO A 606 -29.61 -25.01 27.54
N LEU A 607 -29.06 -25.37 28.70
CA LEU A 607 -28.15 -24.55 29.48
C LEU A 607 -26.72 -25.09 29.35
N VAL A 608 -25.78 -24.21 29.05
CA VAL A 608 -24.34 -24.50 28.94
C VAL A 608 -23.56 -23.53 29.82
N THR A 609 -22.54 -24.02 30.51
CA THR A 609 -21.72 -23.22 31.43
C THR A 609 -20.26 -23.21 30.97
N LEU A 610 -19.62 -22.04 31.06
CA LEU A 610 -18.21 -21.82 30.73
C LEU A 610 -17.54 -21.14 31.94
N GLU A 611 -16.65 -21.86 32.62
CA GLU A 611 -15.86 -21.31 33.73
C GLU A 611 -14.50 -20.81 33.23
N LEU A 612 -14.27 -19.50 33.33
CA LEU A 612 -12.98 -18.87 33.04
C LEU A 612 -12.12 -18.92 34.31
N SER A 613 -10.89 -19.42 34.21
CA SER A 613 -9.96 -19.40 35.33
C SER A 613 -9.52 -17.98 35.64
N THR A 614 -9.38 -17.66 36.92
CA THR A 614 -8.83 -16.37 37.36
C THR A 614 -7.36 -16.28 36.95
N PRO A 615 -6.90 -15.16 36.37
CA PRO A 615 -5.49 -15.00 36.04
C PRO A 615 -4.69 -15.12 37.33
N ALA A 616 -3.66 -15.98 37.33
CA ALA A 616 -2.72 -16.05 38.43
C ALA A 616 -2.07 -14.67 38.56
N ARG A 617 -2.47 -13.89 39.58
CA ARG A 617 -1.81 -12.61 39.92
C ARG A 617 -0.31 -12.88 40.03
N HIS A 618 0.44 -12.58 38.98
CA HIS A 618 1.86 -12.35 39.11
C HIS A 618 2.01 -11.07 39.92
N GLU A 619 2.15 -11.22 41.24
CA GLU A 619 2.80 -10.21 42.07
C GLU A 619 4.27 -10.14 41.64
N GLY A 620 4.50 -9.57 40.46
CA GLY A 620 5.80 -9.14 39.99
C GLY A 620 6.16 -7.87 40.75
N ILE A 621 6.90 -8.05 41.85
CA ILE A 621 7.66 -6.99 42.50
C ILE A 621 8.44 -6.24 41.41
N LEU A 622 8.13 -4.95 41.22
CA LEU A 622 8.95 -4.01 40.48
C LEU A 622 10.38 -4.04 41.06
N ARG A 623 11.34 -4.51 40.27
CA ARG A 623 12.75 -4.17 40.39
C ARG A 623 13.33 -3.91 39.01
#